data_AF-A0A0D8JVS0-F1
#
_entry.id   AF-A0A0D8JVS0-F1
#
_cell.length_a   1.000
_cell.length_b   1.000
_cell.length_c   1.000
_cell.angle_alpha   90.00
_cell.angle_beta   90.00
_cell.angle_gamma   90.00
#
_symmetry.space_group_name_H-M   'P 1'
#
loop_
_entity.id
_entity.type
_entity.pdbx_description
1 polymer ?
#
loop_
_entity_poly.entity_id
_entity_poly.type
_entity_poly.pdbx_seq_one_letter_code
_entity_poly.pdbx_strand_id
1 'polypeptide(L)'
;MLRRGSTFHEFPIQKDNDRIRYAILASMAEALVNAFNWRLELGLRRGNSMDDSQLGENFLKEEPPPWALVGPLAEPLILTRSQTESTLHEAFARRNIQASMGYLYTV
;
A
#
# COMPACT_ATOMS: atom_id res chain seq x y z
N MET A 1 -36.82 7.78 18.59
CA MET A 1 -36.34 7.33 17.27
C MET A 1 -34.92 7.86 17.08
N LEU A 2 -33.90 7.02 17.24
CA LEU A 2 -32.48 7.39 17.18
C LEU A 2 -31.93 7.07 15.78
N ARG A 3 -31.38 8.05 15.07
CA ARG A 3 -30.37 7.82 14.03
C ARG A 3 -29.16 8.70 14.35
N ARG A 4 -28.15 8.08 14.96
CA ARG A 4 -26.82 8.68 15.11
C ARG A 4 -26.19 8.76 13.71
N GLY A 5 -25.83 9.97 13.30
CA GLY A 5 -24.88 10.16 12.21
C GLY A 5 -23.51 9.72 12.68
N SER A 6 -22.89 8.77 11.99
CA SER A 6 -21.53 8.34 12.27
C SER A 6 -20.57 9.42 11.80
N THR A 7 -20.09 10.25 12.73
CA THR A 7 -18.91 11.10 12.53
C THR A 7 -17.70 10.19 12.31
N PHE A 8 -17.02 10.34 11.18
CA PHE A 8 -15.68 9.79 10.97
C PHE A 8 -14.81 10.23 12.15
N HIS A 9 -14.46 9.30 13.04
CA HIS A 9 -13.52 9.59 14.10
C HIS A 9 -12.16 9.82 13.43
N GLU A 10 -11.76 11.08 13.35
CA GLU A 10 -10.36 11.44 13.14
C GLU A 10 -9.55 10.73 14.22
N PHE A 11 -8.76 9.73 13.81
CA PHE A 11 -7.80 9.09 14.70
C PHE A 11 -6.82 10.17 15.17
N PRO A 12 -6.76 10.50 16.48
CA PRO A 12 -5.91 11.56 16.96
C PRO A 12 -4.45 11.13 16.82
N ILE A 13 -3.72 11.84 15.95
CA ILE A 13 -2.31 11.58 15.65
C ILE A 13 -1.46 12.05 16.86
N GLN A 14 -0.98 11.12 17.67
CA GLN A 14 0.07 11.31 18.66
C GLN A 14 1.41 11.52 17.95
N LYS A 15 1.86 12.78 17.94
CA LYS A 15 2.70 13.42 16.91
C LYS A 15 4.00 12.75 16.43
N ASP A 16 4.75 11.99 17.23
CA ASP A 16 6.06 11.49 16.79
C ASP A 16 6.09 9.99 16.45
N ASN A 17 5.34 9.14 17.16
CA ASN A 17 5.29 7.72 16.84
C ASN A 17 4.34 7.39 15.68
N ASP A 18 3.50 8.36 15.30
CA ASP A 18 2.50 8.15 14.27
C ASP A 18 3.03 8.39 12.86
N ARG A 19 4.00 9.30 12.67
CA ARG A 19 4.53 9.53 11.32
C ARG A 19 5.22 8.27 10.76
N ILE A 20 6.02 7.58 11.57
CA ILE A 20 6.65 6.31 11.17
C ILE A 20 5.57 5.27 10.82
N ARG A 21 4.56 5.11 11.69
CA ARG A 21 3.45 4.18 11.45
C ARG A 21 2.71 4.49 10.16
N TYR A 22 2.31 5.74 9.96
CA TYR A 22 1.59 6.16 8.75
C TYR A 22 2.47 6.06 7.50
N ALA A 23 3.78 6.30 7.60
CA ALA A 23 4.70 6.09 6.48
C ALA A 23 4.77 4.61 6.09
N ILE A 24 4.83 3.70 7.06
CA ILE A 24 4.79 2.25 6.80
C ILE A 24 3.44 1.85 6.19
N LEU A 25 2.32 2.26 6.81
CA LEU A 25 0.97 1.92 6.33
C LEU A 25 0.70 2.48 4.93
N ALA A 26 1.13 3.71 4.64
CA ALA A 26 1.00 4.31 3.32
C ALA A 26 1.84 3.56 2.27
N SER A 27 3.07 3.17 2.62
CA SER A 27 3.94 2.35 1.75
C SER A 27 3.33 0.98 1.47
N MET A 28 2.73 0.35 2.49
CA MET A 28 2.04 -0.93 2.34
C MET A 28 0.79 -0.80 1.46
N ALA A 29 -0.01 0.25 1.65
CA ALA A 29 -1.20 0.50 0.84
C ALA A 29 -0.84 0.67 -0.65
N GLU A 30 0.20 1.45 -0.94
CA GLU A 30 0.72 1.62 -2.31
C GLU A 30 1.28 0.33 -2.89
N ALA A 31 2.07 -0.43 -2.11
CA ALA A 31 2.59 -1.73 -2.55
C ALA A 31 1.46 -2.72 -2.86
N LEU A 32 0.42 -2.76 -2.03
CA LEU A 32 -0.76 -3.59 -2.28
C LEU A 32 -1.50 -3.16 -3.54
N VAL A 33 -1.66 -1.86 -3.78
CA VAL A 33 -2.27 -1.34 -5.02
C VAL A 33 -1.45 -1.76 -6.24
N ASN A 34 -0.13 -1.63 -6.20
CA ASN A 34 0.75 -2.12 -7.28
C ASN A 34 0.55 -3.62 -7.53
N ALA A 35 0.50 -4.43 -6.47
CA ALA A 35 0.28 -5.87 -6.57
C ALA A 35 -1.11 -6.23 -7.14
N PHE A 36 -2.17 -5.55 -6.69
CA PHE A 36 -3.52 -5.77 -7.21
C PHE A 36 -3.62 -5.37 -8.68
N ASN A 37 -3.06 -4.22 -9.05
CA ASN A 37 -3.06 -3.77 -10.44
C ASN A 37 -2.29 -4.75 -11.34
N TRP A 38 -1.12 -5.23 -10.92
CA TRP A 38 -0.40 -6.27 -11.65
C TRP A 38 -1.23 -7.55 -11.83
N ARG A 39 -1.97 -7.98 -10.80
CA ARG A 39 -2.90 -9.12 -10.92
C ARG A 39 -4.02 -8.85 -11.93
N LEU A 40 -4.55 -7.63 -11.95
CA LEU A 40 -5.57 -7.25 -12.92
C LEU A 40 -5.03 -7.28 -14.37
N GLU A 41 -3.77 -6.90 -14.59
CA GLU A 41 -3.06 -7.01 -15.89
C GLU A 41 -2.97 -8.46 -16.38
N LEU A 42 -2.84 -9.41 -15.44
CA LEU A 42 -2.86 -10.84 -15.70
C LEU A 42 -4.28 -11.44 -15.86
N GLY A 43 -5.33 -10.60 -15.85
CA GLY A 43 -6.72 -11.06 -15.93
C GLY A 43 -7.26 -11.66 -14.64
N LEU A 44 -6.50 -11.66 -13.54
CA LEU A 44 -6.94 -12.17 -12.24
C LEU A 44 -7.87 -11.15 -11.59
N ARG A 45 -9.02 -11.61 -11.09
CA ARG A 45 -10.05 -10.76 -10.46
C ARG A 45 -10.29 -11.17 -9.00
N ARG A 46 -10.99 -10.31 -8.26
CA ARG A 46 -11.40 -10.59 -6.87
C ARG A 46 -12.30 -11.83 -6.84
N GLY A 47 -12.19 -12.66 -5.80
CA GLY A 47 -13.00 -13.87 -5.68
C GLY A 47 -12.50 -15.08 -6.47
N ASN A 48 -11.20 -15.09 -6.84
CA ASN A 48 -10.55 -16.21 -7.52
C ASN A 48 -11.13 -16.55 -8.91
N SER A 49 -11.61 -15.52 -9.63
CA SER A 49 -12.02 -15.63 -11.03
C SER A 49 -10.95 -15.05 -11.96
N MET A 50 -10.97 -15.48 -13.22
CA MET A 50 -10.07 -15.03 -14.28
C MET A 50 -10.87 -14.53 -15.47
N ASP A 51 -10.43 -13.43 -16.08
CA ASP A 51 -11.02 -12.87 -17.30
C ASP A 51 -9.93 -12.61 -18.34
N ASP A 52 -9.70 -13.63 -19.17
CA ASP A 52 -8.70 -13.60 -20.24
C ASP A 52 -9.04 -12.62 -21.37
N SER A 53 -10.29 -12.16 -21.45
CA SER A 53 -10.72 -11.19 -22.46
C SER A 53 -10.26 -9.76 -22.14
N GLN A 54 -9.80 -9.52 -20.91
CA GLN A 54 -9.39 -8.22 -20.40
C GLN A 54 -7.93 -8.18 -19.95
N LEU A 55 -7.07 -9.02 -20.55
CA LEU A 55 -5.62 -8.89 -20.41
C LEU A 55 -5.18 -7.50 -20.91
N GLY A 56 -4.29 -6.83 -20.17
CA GLY A 56 -3.82 -5.48 -20.52
C GLY A 56 -4.59 -4.37 -19.80
N GLU A 57 -5.09 -3.34 -20.49
CA GLU A 57 -5.55 -2.08 -19.85
C GLU A 57 -7.08 -1.95 -19.66
N ASN A 58 -7.85 -2.99 -19.96
CA ASN A 58 -9.33 -2.93 -19.96
C ASN A 58 -9.96 -3.12 -18.56
N PHE A 59 -9.37 -2.53 -17.52
CA PHE A 59 -9.92 -2.55 -16.16
C PHE A 59 -9.66 -1.23 -15.44
N LEU A 60 -10.48 -0.96 -14.43
CA LEU A 60 -10.25 0.17 -13.54
C LEU A 60 -9.10 -0.16 -12.59
N LYS A 61 -8.00 0.58 -12.69
CA LYS A 61 -6.87 0.47 -11.76
C LYS A 61 -7.31 0.87 -10.36
N GLU A 62 -6.86 0.11 -9.37
CA GLU A 62 -6.93 0.49 -7.97
C GLU A 62 -6.02 1.68 -7.72
N GLU A 63 -6.44 2.59 -6.83
CA GLU A 63 -5.67 3.75 -6.41
C GLU A 63 -5.38 3.69 -4.90
N PRO A 64 -4.24 4.23 -4.44
CA PRO A 64 -3.98 4.34 -3.00
C PRO A 64 -5.06 5.18 -2.31
N PRO A 65 -5.43 4.84 -1.08
CA PRO A 65 -6.44 5.61 -0.36
C PRO A 65 -5.92 7.04 -0.10
N PRO A 66 -6.79 8.08 -0.06
CA PRO A 66 -6.36 9.47 0.06
C PRO A 66 -5.48 9.79 1.28
N TRP A 67 -5.60 9.01 2.36
CA TRP A 67 -4.77 9.19 3.56
C TRP A 67 -3.31 8.73 3.38
N ALA A 68 -2.99 7.97 2.33
CA ALA A 68 -1.64 7.48 2.06
C ALA A 68 -0.66 8.59 1.61
N LEU A 69 -1.11 9.84 1.52
CA LEU A 69 -0.30 11.02 1.22
C LEU A 69 0.61 11.41 2.41
N VAL A 70 1.61 10.57 2.67
CA VAL A 70 2.61 10.74 3.73
C VAL A 70 3.97 10.96 3.10
N GLY A 71 4.62 12.08 3.42
CA GLY A 71 5.97 12.41 2.96
C GLY A 71 7.07 11.54 3.58
N PRO A 72 8.34 11.73 3.16
CA PRO A 72 9.45 10.93 3.64
C PRO A 72 9.80 11.15 5.11
N LEU A 73 10.36 10.11 5.73
CA LEU A 73 10.93 10.17 7.07
C LEU A 73 12.25 10.95 7.06
N ALA A 74 12.51 11.68 8.15
CA ALA A 74 13.74 12.46 8.31
C ALA A 74 14.98 11.55 8.31
N GLU A 75 14.91 10.43 9.04
CA GLU A 75 15.96 9.43 9.11
C GLU A 75 15.54 8.14 8.38
N PRO A 76 16.50 7.40 7.77
CA PRO A 76 16.19 6.17 7.08
C PRO A 76 15.67 5.09 8.04
N LEU A 77 14.55 4.48 7.70
CA LEU A 77 14.03 3.31 8.43
C LEU A 77 14.40 2.04 7.68
N ILE A 78 15.19 1.17 8.31
CA ILE A 78 15.66 -0.08 7.72
C ILE A 78 14.82 -1.24 8.25
N LEU A 79 14.04 -1.87 7.37
CA LEU A 79 13.18 -3.02 7.67
C LEU A 79 13.64 -4.31 6.96
N THR A 80 14.67 -4.23 6.11
CA THR A 80 15.30 -5.41 5.49
C THR A 80 16.11 -6.20 6.50
N ARG A 81 16.05 -7.53 6.46
CA ARG A 81 16.83 -8.40 7.35
C ARG A 81 18.27 -8.61 6.84
N SER A 82 18.52 -8.43 5.54
CA SER A 82 19.84 -8.54 4.92
C SER A 82 20.02 -7.49 3.82
N GLN A 83 21.24 -6.99 3.64
CA GLN A 83 21.65 -6.15 2.50
C GLN A 83 21.48 -6.85 1.14
N THR A 84 21.24 -8.17 1.15
CA THR A 84 21.02 -9.00 -0.04
C THR A 84 19.55 -9.17 -0.41
N GLU A 85 18.59 -8.56 0.30
CA GLU A 85 17.19 -8.54 -0.16
C GLU A 85 17.11 -7.74 -1.46
N SER A 86 17.00 -8.48 -2.57
CA SER A 86 17.49 -8.04 -3.87
C SER A 86 16.65 -6.99 -4.59
N THR A 87 15.56 -6.50 -4.01
CA THR A 87 14.80 -5.37 -4.57
C THR A 87 14.05 -4.61 -3.48
N LEU A 88 14.53 -3.39 -3.18
CA LEU A 88 13.75 -2.42 -2.43
C LEU A 88 12.54 -2.02 -3.28
N HIS A 89 11.36 -1.96 -2.67
CA HIS A 89 10.15 -1.60 -3.40
C HIS A 89 9.93 -0.07 -3.36
N GLU A 90 9.59 0.51 -4.51
CA GLU A 90 9.49 1.97 -4.69
C GLU A 90 8.54 2.65 -3.69
N ALA A 91 7.43 2.00 -3.34
CA ALA A 91 6.45 2.52 -2.39
C ALA A 91 7.07 2.82 -1.00
N PHE A 92 8.07 2.03 -0.60
CA PHE A 92 8.80 2.24 0.65
C PHE A 92 9.95 3.23 0.46
N ALA A 93 10.69 3.12 -0.65
CA ALA A 93 11.82 3.99 -0.95
C ALA A 93 11.43 5.48 -1.00
N ARG A 94 10.24 5.80 -1.55
CA ARG A 94 9.69 7.17 -1.57
C ARG A 94 9.55 7.81 -0.20
N ARG A 95 9.51 7.01 0.87
CA ARG A 95 9.37 7.47 2.26
C ARG A 95 10.64 7.34 3.10
N ASN A 96 11.80 7.13 2.46
CA ASN A 96 13.07 6.85 3.14
C ASN A 96 13.01 5.56 3.98
N ILE A 97 12.23 4.57 3.52
CA ILE A 97 12.12 3.25 4.14
C ILE A 97 12.80 2.22 3.24
N GLN A 98 13.77 1.49 3.79
CA GLN A 98 14.40 0.36 3.13
C GLN A 98 13.62 -0.90 3.50
N ALA A 99 12.73 -1.34 2.60
CA ALA A 99 11.98 -2.57 2.72
C ALA A 99 11.79 -3.22 1.34
N SER A 100 11.76 -4.55 1.30
CA SER A 100 11.32 -5.30 0.13
C SER A 100 9.79 -5.41 0.11
N MET A 101 9.22 -5.71 -1.07
CA MET A 101 7.78 -5.97 -1.19
C MET A 101 7.34 -7.27 -0.50
N GLY A 102 8.30 -8.15 -0.16
CA GLY A 102 8.03 -9.50 0.34
C GLY A 102 7.12 -10.28 -0.60
N TYR A 103 6.06 -10.88 -0.03
CA TYR A 103 5.04 -11.65 -0.75
C TYR A 103 3.68 -10.94 -0.80
N LEU A 104 3.64 -9.60 -0.77
CA LEU A 104 2.37 -8.86 -0.78
C LEU A 104 1.50 -9.12 -2.03
N TYR A 105 2.05 -9.73 -3.08
CA TYR A 105 1.31 -10.16 -4.26
C TYR A 105 0.53 -11.48 -4.08
N THR A 106 0.69 -12.20 -2.96
CA THR A 106 -0.01 -13.46 -2.69
C THR A 106 -1.27 -13.32 -1.83
N VAL A 107 -1.72 -12.10 -1.54
CA VAL A 107 -2.89 -11.82 -0.67
C VAL A 107 -4.25 -12.03 -1.34
#